data_AF-A0A9D5NZC4-F1
#
_entry.id   AF-A0A9D5NZC4-F1
#
_cell.length_a   1.000
_cell.length_b   1.000
_cell.length_c   1.000
_cell.angle_alpha   90.00
_cell.angle_beta   90.00
_cell.angle_gamma   90.00
#
_symmetry.space_group_name_H-M   'P 1'
#
loop_
_entity.id
_entity.type
_entity.pdbx_description
1 polymer ?
#
loop_
_entity_poly.entity_id
_entity_poly.type
_entity_poly.pdbx_seq_one_letter_code
_entity_poly.pdbx_strand_id
1 'polypeptide(L)'
;MWTKPWNMKEGFLIGGGLIIAGLALQLSVGHVAWDSFAWPANGIVLVGFLAIIAVLFLLRKRVYAFQFVSTYQAAIPALVYAVVLTIIMGLTRQLKDGTWLNNMLSFWPFVLIYVYIAVILGVIILRRLMHLSSWKRDVPFLLNHLGLFIALITATLGNADMQRVKMITTVGEPEWRALTQQGVVKEMPIAIELKKFIMETYDDGSPKRFASEIQILTKTGKNIETTVDVNKPCEVDGWKIYQYGYDTQMGAKSQISILEIVSDPWLPLVYTGIYMMLAGAVCMFVIGGRRRV
;
A
#
# COMPACT_ATOMS: atom_id res chain seq x y z
N MET A 1 26.50 7.90 27.45
CA MET A 1 25.50 7.03 26.79
C MET A 1 25.90 6.67 25.36
N TRP A 2 26.50 7.57 24.58
CA TRP A 2 26.94 7.28 23.20
C TRP A 2 28.33 6.63 23.09
N THR A 3 28.74 5.85 24.09
CA THR A 3 30.03 5.14 24.09
C THR A 3 29.93 3.89 23.23
N LYS A 4 30.89 3.71 22.32
CA LYS A 4 30.92 2.55 21.43
C LYS A 4 31.34 1.28 22.20
N PRO A 5 30.81 0.09 21.88
CA PRO A 5 29.77 -0.15 20.88
C PRO A 5 28.35 0.17 21.37
N TRP A 6 27.52 0.73 20.49
CA TRP A 6 26.09 0.92 20.70
C TRP A 6 25.37 -0.43 20.64
N ASN A 7 24.37 -0.59 21.49
CA ASN A 7 23.60 -1.79 21.71
C ASN A 7 22.10 -1.54 21.56
N MET A 8 21.28 -2.47 22.07
CA MET A 8 19.82 -2.36 22.03
C MET A 8 19.30 -1.10 22.74
N LYS A 9 19.98 -0.64 23.81
CA LYS A 9 19.60 0.56 24.56
C LYS A 9 19.60 1.78 23.64
N GLU A 10 20.68 1.96 22.87
CA GLU A 10 20.83 3.04 21.90
C GLU A 10 19.82 2.90 20.76
N GLY A 11 19.52 1.67 20.32
CA GLY A 11 18.47 1.41 19.34
C GLY A 11 17.07 1.83 19.82
N PHE A 12 16.72 1.53 21.08
CA PHE A 12 15.47 2.01 21.69
C PHE A 12 15.45 3.53 21.84
N LEU A 13 16.57 4.14 22.22
CA LEU A 13 16.67 5.60 22.34
C LEU A 13 16.50 6.30 20.99
N ILE A 14 17.07 5.75 19.91
CA ILE A 14 16.86 6.27 18.54
C ILE A 14 15.39 6.16 18.16
N GLY A 15 14.76 4.99 18.39
CA GLY A 15 13.34 4.81 18.11
C GLY A 15 12.45 5.76 18.91
N GLY A 16 12.69 5.90 20.22
CA GLY A 16 11.99 6.86 21.08
C GLY A 16 12.21 8.31 20.65
N GLY A 17 13.43 8.65 20.21
CA GLY A 17 13.75 9.94 19.62
C GLY A 17 12.94 10.23 18.35
N LEU A 18 12.75 9.24 17.48
CA LEU A 18 11.89 9.36 16.29
C LEU A 18 10.41 9.54 16.67
N ILE A 19 9.93 8.88 17.72
CA ILE A 19 8.57 9.11 18.23
C ILE A 19 8.41 10.56 18.71
N ILE A 20 9.34 11.06 19.52
CA ILE A 20 9.27 12.43 20.06
C ILE A 20 9.38 13.45 18.92
N ALA A 21 10.32 13.25 17.98
CA ALA A 21 10.46 14.12 16.82
C ALA A 21 9.20 14.10 15.93
N GLY A 22 8.62 12.92 15.72
CA GLY A 22 7.36 12.78 14.99
C GLY A 22 6.19 13.47 15.69
N LEU A 23 6.10 13.39 17.02
CA LEU A 23 5.08 14.09 17.80
C LEU A 23 5.25 15.61 17.67
N ALA A 24 6.50 16.10 17.76
CA ALA A 24 6.79 17.51 17.55
C ALA A 24 6.37 17.98 16.15
N LEU A 25 6.67 17.19 15.10
CA LEU A 25 6.20 17.48 13.74
C LEU A 25 4.67 17.47 13.66
N GLN A 26 4.00 16.45 14.21
CA GLN A 26 2.54 16.36 14.22
C GLN A 26 1.88 17.59 14.86
N LEU A 27 2.42 18.07 15.98
CA LEU A 27 1.91 19.25 16.67
C LEU A 27 2.21 20.56 15.93
N SER A 28 3.27 20.58 15.11
CA SER A 28 3.71 21.78 14.41
C SER A 28 3.06 21.96 13.03
N VAL A 29 3.01 20.90 12.22
CA VAL A 29 2.56 20.95 10.81
C VAL A 29 1.32 20.12 10.52
N GLY A 30 0.80 19.39 11.51
CA GLY A 30 -0.36 18.52 11.34
C GLY A 30 -0.03 17.19 10.67
N HIS A 31 -1.04 16.57 10.05
CA HIS A 31 -0.92 15.26 9.38
C HIS A 31 -0.10 15.35 8.09
N VAL A 32 0.49 14.23 7.69
CA VAL A 32 1.18 14.10 6.40
C VAL A 32 0.17 14.27 5.25
N ALA A 33 0.42 15.23 4.37
CA ALA A 33 -0.38 15.48 3.18
C ALA A 33 0.03 14.55 2.03
N TRP A 34 -0.42 13.28 2.08
CA TRP A 34 -0.05 12.26 1.08
C TRP A 34 -0.39 12.67 -0.37
N ASP A 35 -1.47 13.41 -0.59
CA ASP A 35 -1.88 13.87 -1.93
C ASP A 35 -0.81 14.78 -2.59
N SER A 36 0.03 15.47 -1.79
CA SER A 36 1.15 16.28 -2.30
C SER A 36 2.31 15.45 -2.86
N PHE A 37 2.30 14.13 -2.63
CA PHE A 37 3.31 13.20 -3.13
C PHE A 37 2.88 12.51 -4.43
N ALA A 38 1.76 12.89 -5.05
CA ALA A 38 1.35 12.34 -6.35
C ALA A 38 2.42 12.61 -7.43
N TRP A 39 2.39 11.82 -8.50
CA TRP A 39 3.33 11.91 -9.61
C TRP A 39 3.43 13.34 -10.15
N PRO A 40 4.65 13.90 -10.35
CA PRO A 40 5.97 13.26 -10.30
C PRO A 40 6.69 13.31 -8.93
N ALA A 41 6.07 13.86 -7.89
CA ALA A 41 6.73 14.11 -6.61
C ALA A 41 7.18 12.82 -5.91
N ASN A 42 6.34 11.77 -5.89
CA ASN A 42 6.74 10.44 -5.38
C ASN A 42 7.97 9.86 -6.08
N GLY A 43 8.11 10.06 -7.39
CA GLY A 43 9.28 9.61 -8.15
C GLY A 43 10.56 10.30 -7.69
N ILE A 44 10.51 11.62 -7.48
CA ILE A 44 11.63 12.41 -6.94
C ILE A 44 11.98 11.92 -5.52
N VAL A 45 10.96 11.73 -4.67
CA VAL A 45 11.13 11.24 -3.30
C VAL A 45 11.74 9.84 -3.28
N LEU A 46 11.31 8.94 -4.17
CA LEU A 46 11.89 7.60 -4.31
C LEU A 46 13.37 7.65 -4.68
N VAL A 47 13.74 8.46 -5.67
CA VAL A 47 15.15 8.63 -6.09
C VAL A 47 15.98 9.19 -4.94
N GLY A 48 15.49 10.23 -4.25
CA GLY A 48 16.15 10.80 -3.07
C GLY A 48 16.32 9.76 -1.96
N PHE A 49 15.28 8.97 -1.69
CA PHE A 49 15.30 7.92 -0.67
C PHE A 49 16.33 6.82 -0.99
N LEU A 50 16.39 6.35 -2.24
CA LEU A 50 17.39 5.38 -2.68
C LEU A 50 18.82 5.95 -2.62
N ALA A 51 19.00 7.23 -2.96
CA ALA A 51 20.29 7.92 -2.83
C ALA A 51 20.74 7.98 -1.36
N ILE A 52 19.84 8.28 -0.42
CA ILE A 52 20.14 8.26 1.03
C ILE A 52 20.60 6.86 1.46
N ILE A 53 19.90 5.80 1.06
CA ILE A 53 20.30 4.41 1.37
C ILE A 53 21.68 4.10 0.79
N ALA A 54 21.96 4.52 -0.45
CA ALA A 54 23.26 4.33 -1.09
C ALA A 54 24.38 5.07 -0.33
N VAL A 55 24.16 6.32 0.06
CA VAL A 55 25.11 7.12 0.85
C VAL A 55 25.38 6.47 2.20
N LEU A 56 24.34 6.09 2.94
CA LEU A 56 24.45 5.38 4.22
C LEU A 56 25.26 4.10 4.06
N PHE A 57 24.98 3.34 2.99
CA PHE A 57 25.72 2.12 2.68
C PHE A 57 27.19 2.40 2.38
N LEU A 58 27.51 3.32 1.47
CA LEU A 58 28.90 3.62 1.07
C LEU A 58 29.74 4.16 2.23
N LEU A 59 29.16 5.01 3.06
CA LEU A 59 29.83 5.62 4.20
C LEU A 59 29.82 4.76 5.48
N ARG A 60 29.19 3.58 5.46
CA ARG A 60 29.05 2.69 6.64
C ARG A 60 30.37 2.30 7.31
N LYS A 61 31.47 2.22 6.56
CA LYS A 61 32.80 1.89 7.11
C LYS A 61 33.51 3.10 7.73
N ARG A 62 33.08 4.32 7.38
CA ARG A 62 33.66 5.58 7.85
C ARG A 62 32.89 6.17 9.03
N VAL A 63 31.57 5.99 9.05
CA VAL A 63 30.68 6.57 10.07
C VAL A 63 30.07 5.47 10.91
N TYR A 64 30.37 5.48 12.21
CA TYR A 64 29.89 4.47 13.16
C TYR A 64 28.36 4.39 13.24
N ALA A 65 27.66 5.53 13.20
CA ALA A 65 26.20 5.55 13.21
C ALA A 65 25.60 4.82 11.98
N PHE A 66 26.21 4.98 10.80
CA PHE A 66 25.75 4.30 9.58
C PHE A 66 26.06 2.80 9.62
N GLN A 67 27.17 2.42 10.27
CA GLN A 67 27.45 1.02 10.58
C GLN A 67 26.37 0.42 11.49
N PHE A 68 25.94 1.17 12.52
CA PHE A 68 24.94 0.73 13.49
C PHE A 68 23.57 0.45 12.83
N VAL A 69 23.15 1.28 11.86
CA VAL A 69 21.92 1.05 11.08
C VAL A 69 21.90 -0.33 10.39
N SER A 70 23.07 -0.91 10.11
CA SER A 70 23.21 -2.24 9.50
C SER A 70 23.16 -3.41 10.51
N THR A 71 22.71 -3.18 11.74
CA THR A 71 22.72 -4.17 12.83
C THR A 71 21.32 -4.57 13.28
N TYR A 72 21.19 -5.77 13.85
CA TYR A 72 19.94 -6.19 14.49
C TYR A 72 19.60 -5.33 15.72
N GLN A 73 20.60 -4.71 16.34
CA GLN A 73 20.44 -3.79 17.48
C GLN A 73 19.70 -2.51 17.09
N ALA A 74 19.78 -2.10 15.82
CA ALA A 74 18.95 -1.04 15.24
C ALA A 74 17.57 -1.56 14.78
N ALA A 75 17.52 -2.76 14.20
CA ALA A 75 16.31 -3.32 13.60
C ALA A 75 15.24 -3.74 14.62
N ILE A 76 15.61 -4.48 15.67
CA ILE A 76 14.65 -5.01 16.65
C ILE A 76 13.89 -3.89 17.37
N PRO A 77 14.52 -2.80 17.88
CA PRO A 77 13.78 -1.74 18.55
C PRO A 77 12.83 -1.03 17.59
N ALA A 78 13.26 -0.76 16.36
CA ALA A 78 12.40 -0.17 15.33
C ALA A 78 11.16 -1.04 15.08
N LEU A 79 11.33 -2.37 14.98
CA LEU A 79 10.23 -3.32 14.86
C LEU A 79 9.30 -3.31 16.09
N VAL A 80 9.83 -3.21 17.31
CA VAL A 80 9.01 -3.11 18.53
C VAL A 80 8.14 -1.85 18.48
N TYR A 81 8.71 -0.69 18.12
CA TYR A 81 7.93 0.54 17.95
C TYR A 81 6.86 0.39 16.86
N ALA A 82 7.20 -0.17 15.70
CA ALA A 82 6.24 -0.39 14.63
C ALA A 82 5.09 -1.32 15.05
N VAL A 83 5.38 -2.40 15.76
CA VAL A 83 4.35 -3.32 16.29
C VAL A 83 3.43 -2.60 17.27
N VAL A 84 3.99 -1.86 18.22
CA VAL A 84 3.18 -1.08 19.19
C VAL A 84 2.27 -0.08 18.48
N LEU A 85 2.81 0.68 17.53
CA LEU A 85 2.03 1.65 16.77
C LEU A 85 0.97 0.97 15.87
N THR A 86 1.27 -0.21 15.32
CA THR A 86 0.32 -1.01 14.53
C THR A 86 -0.81 -1.55 15.41
N ILE A 87 -0.51 -1.97 16.63
CA ILE A 87 -1.52 -2.38 17.62
C ILE A 87 -2.43 -1.19 17.94
N ILE A 88 -1.86 -0.01 18.18
CA ILE A 88 -2.65 1.21 18.41
C ILE A 88 -3.56 1.49 17.21
N MET A 89 -3.03 1.42 15.99
CA MET A 89 -3.82 1.56 14.76
C MET A 89 -4.97 0.54 14.67
N GLY A 90 -4.73 -0.71 15.05
CA GLY A 90 -5.75 -1.77 15.04
C GLY A 90 -6.81 -1.64 16.15
N LEU A 91 -6.46 -1.05 17.29
CA LEU A 91 -7.37 -0.85 18.44
C LEU A 91 -8.14 0.48 18.38
N THR A 92 -7.71 1.41 17.51
CA THR A 92 -8.34 2.71 17.34
C THR A 92 -9.15 2.76 16.06
N ARG A 93 -10.33 3.39 16.12
CA ARG A 93 -11.17 3.59 14.93
C ARG A 93 -10.45 4.50 13.95
N GLN A 94 -10.15 4.00 12.75
CA GLN A 94 -9.47 4.79 11.71
C GLN A 94 -10.48 5.68 10.96
N LEU A 95 -10.26 6.99 10.98
CA LEU A 95 -11.07 8.03 10.36
C LEU A 95 -10.15 9.08 9.71
N LYS A 96 -10.42 9.45 8.46
CA LYS A 96 -9.61 10.41 7.68
C LYS A 96 -9.53 11.79 8.37
N ASP A 97 -10.67 12.26 8.90
CA ASP A 97 -10.83 13.58 9.55
C ASP A 97 -10.89 13.48 11.09
N GLY A 98 -10.43 12.36 11.65
CA GLY A 98 -10.40 12.17 13.09
C GLY A 98 -9.20 12.85 13.77
N THR A 99 -9.00 12.56 15.05
CA THR A 99 -7.79 13.00 15.76
C THR A 99 -6.55 12.28 15.23
N TRP A 100 -5.36 12.68 15.68
CA TRP A 100 -4.07 12.10 15.29
C TRP A 100 -3.97 10.57 15.47
N LEU A 101 -4.65 9.97 16.45
CA LEU A 101 -4.70 8.51 16.61
C LEU A 101 -5.73 7.82 15.70
N ASN A 102 -6.65 8.58 15.11
CA ASN A 102 -7.63 8.07 14.15
C ASN A 102 -7.10 8.07 12.71
N ASN A 103 -6.02 8.78 12.39
CA ASN A 103 -5.40 8.76 11.07
C ASN A 103 -3.92 8.34 11.17
N MET A 104 -3.69 7.11 11.61
CA MET A 104 -2.35 6.59 11.91
C MET A 104 -1.42 6.54 10.68
N LEU A 105 -1.98 6.34 9.48
CA LEU A 105 -1.19 6.34 8.24
C LEU A 105 -0.64 7.72 7.87
N SER A 106 -1.25 8.80 8.39
CA SER A 106 -0.77 10.18 8.20
C SER A 106 -0.12 10.75 9.47
N PHE A 107 0.11 9.92 10.49
CA PHE A 107 0.66 10.31 11.78
C PHE A 107 2.20 10.24 11.76
N TRP A 108 2.87 11.37 12.00
CA TRP A 108 4.33 11.48 11.81
C TRP A 108 5.19 10.44 12.57
N PRO A 109 4.96 10.11 13.85
CA PRO A 109 5.69 9.04 14.53
C PRO A 109 5.59 7.68 13.82
N PHE A 110 4.41 7.35 13.30
CA PHE A 110 4.21 6.15 12.50
C PHE A 110 5.05 6.21 11.22
N VAL A 111 4.94 7.30 10.46
CA VAL A 111 5.67 7.50 9.21
C VAL A 111 7.19 7.45 9.42
N LEU A 112 7.73 8.12 10.44
CA LEU A 112 9.18 8.14 10.71
C LEU A 112 9.72 6.77 11.11
N ILE A 113 9.00 5.99 11.92
CA ILE A 113 9.40 4.62 12.27
C ILE A 113 9.39 3.73 11.04
N TYR A 114 8.37 3.84 10.19
CA TYR A 114 8.29 3.09 8.93
C TYR A 114 9.42 3.45 7.96
N VAL A 115 9.71 4.75 7.79
CA VAL A 115 10.86 5.22 7.00
C VAL A 115 12.17 4.66 7.56
N TYR A 116 12.35 4.65 8.88
CA TYR A 116 13.55 4.11 9.52
C TYR A 116 13.71 2.60 9.28
N ILE A 117 12.63 1.82 9.39
CA ILE A 117 12.64 0.39 9.05
C ILE A 117 12.99 0.18 7.59
N ALA A 118 12.41 0.96 6.68
CA ALA A 118 12.69 0.87 5.26
C ALA A 118 14.18 1.18 4.95
N VAL A 119 14.78 2.17 5.62
CA VAL A 119 16.22 2.46 5.52
C VAL A 119 17.07 1.28 6.00
N ILE A 120 16.77 0.73 7.20
CA ILE A 120 17.48 -0.44 7.74
C ILE A 120 17.40 -1.61 6.75
N LEU A 121 16.20 -1.90 6.25
CA LEU A 121 15.94 -2.97 5.30
C LEU A 121 16.74 -2.78 4.00
N GLY A 122 16.72 -1.57 3.43
CA GLY A 122 17.48 -1.23 2.22
C GLY A 122 18.99 -1.42 2.38
N VAL A 123 19.56 -0.97 3.50
CA VAL A 123 20.99 -1.16 3.80
C VAL A 123 21.35 -2.63 4.01
N ILE A 124 20.47 -3.42 4.65
CA ILE A 124 20.65 -4.86 4.82
C ILE A 124 20.65 -5.60 3.47
N ILE A 125 19.75 -5.22 2.56
CA ILE A 125 19.69 -5.77 1.20
C ILE A 125 21.01 -5.49 0.47
N LEU A 126 21.47 -4.23 0.43
CA LEU A 126 22.73 -3.86 -0.23
C LEU A 126 23.94 -4.60 0.37
N ARG A 127 23.98 -4.76 1.69
CA ARG A 127 25.03 -5.52 2.37
C ARG A 127 25.06 -6.98 1.92
N ARG A 128 23.89 -7.60 1.76
CA ARG A 128 23.82 -9.00 1.32
C ARG A 128 24.16 -9.15 -0.17
N LEU A 129 23.73 -8.22 -1.02
CA LEU A 129 24.06 -8.22 -2.45
C LEU A 129 25.57 -8.12 -2.70
N MET A 130 26.30 -7.34 -1.89
CA MET A 130 27.75 -7.20 -2.04
C MET A 130 28.57 -8.40 -1.54
N HIS A 131 27.95 -9.37 -0.87
CA HIS A 131 28.65 -10.51 -0.27
C HIS A 131 27.92 -11.84 -0.52
N LEU A 132 27.44 -12.01 -1.76
CA LEU A 132 26.86 -13.25 -2.26
C LEU A 132 27.90 -14.37 -2.19
N SER A 133 27.65 -15.35 -1.33
CA SER A 133 28.59 -16.42 -1.03
C SER A 133 27.96 -17.80 -1.14
N SER A 134 26.64 -17.90 -0.91
CA SER A 134 25.92 -19.17 -1.05
C SER A 134 24.53 -18.93 -1.60
N TRP A 135 24.32 -19.30 -2.87
CA TRP A 135 23.04 -19.18 -3.57
C TRP A 135 21.86 -19.72 -2.76
N LYS A 136 22.01 -20.92 -2.17
CA LYS A 136 20.98 -21.60 -1.38
C LYS A 136 20.54 -20.82 -0.12
N ARG A 137 21.40 -19.97 0.43
CA ARG A 137 21.11 -19.16 1.63
C ARG A 137 20.72 -17.73 1.27
N ASP A 138 21.34 -17.20 0.22
CA ASP A 138 21.27 -15.78 -0.12
C ASP A 138 20.02 -15.47 -0.95
N VAL A 139 19.59 -16.36 -1.85
CA VAL A 139 18.38 -16.16 -2.65
C VAL A 139 17.11 -16.10 -1.82
N PRO A 140 16.81 -17.06 -0.91
CA PRO A 140 15.57 -16.97 -0.12
C PRO A 140 15.57 -15.75 0.80
N PHE A 141 16.74 -15.36 1.31
CA PHE A 141 16.88 -14.13 2.09
C PHE A 141 16.56 -12.90 1.25
N LEU A 142 17.18 -12.76 0.07
CA LEU A 142 16.99 -11.61 -0.81
C LEU A 142 15.58 -11.52 -1.35
N LEU A 143 14.97 -12.63 -1.78
CA LEU A 143 13.58 -12.65 -2.23
C LEU A 143 12.62 -12.11 -1.16
N ASN A 144 12.77 -12.53 0.09
CA ASN A 144 11.95 -12.03 1.19
C ASN A 144 12.22 -10.55 1.50
N HIS A 145 13.48 -10.16 1.67
CA HIS A 145 13.81 -8.79 2.10
C HIS A 145 13.58 -7.76 0.98
N LEU A 146 13.99 -8.08 -0.25
CA LEU A 146 13.75 -7.23 -1.41
C LEU A 146 12.26 -7.19 -1.77
N GLY A 147 11.55 -8.31 -1.67
CA GLY A 147 10.10 -8.35 -1.86
C GLY A 147 9.37 -7.47 -0.87
N LEU A 148 9.72 -7.55 0.43
CA LEU A 148 9.20 -6.67 1.47
C LEU A 148 9.54 -5.20 1.20
N PHE A 149 10.78 -4.90 0.81
CA PHE A 149 11.22 -3.54 0.52
C PHE A 149 10.44 -2.92 -0.64
N ILE A 150 10.29 -3.66 -1.75
CA ILE A 150 9.50 -3.23 -2.90
C ILE A 150 8.06 -2.98 -2.47
N ALA A 151 7.39 -3.97 -1.87
CA ALA A 151 5.99 -3.84 -1.47
C ALA A 151 5.76 -2.66 -0.51
N LEU A 152 6.65 -2.46 0.48
CA LEU A 152 6.54 -1.39 1.45
C LEU A 152 6.68 0.00 0.81
N ILE A 153 7.70 0.20 -0.02
CA ILE A 153 7.99 1.49 -0.64
C ILE A 153 6.93 1.85 -1.68
N THR A 154 6.56 0.90 -2.54
CA THR A 154 5.61 1.17 -3.62
C THR A 154 4.18 1.32 -3.11
N ALA A 155 3.78 0.59 -2.07
CA ALA A 155 2.47 0.80 -1.43
C ALA A 155 2.39 2.18 -0.75
N THR A 156 3.47 2.63 -0.10
CA THR A 156 3.48 3.93 0.59
C THR A 156 3.47 5.10 -0.39
N LEU A 157 4.37 5.10 -1.37
CA LEU A 157 4.49 6.20 -2.34
C LEU A 157 3.43 6.16 -3.44
N GLY A 158 2.95 4.97 -3.81
CA GLY A 158 1.91 4.77 -4.81
C GLY A 158 0.51 5.15 -4.33
N ASN A 159 0.28 5.17 -3.02
CA ASN A 159 -1.02 5.56 -2.45
C ASN A 159 -1.47 6.98 -2.89
N ALA A 160 -0.51 7.89 -3.14
CA ALA A 160 -0.82 9.24 -3.63
C ALA A 160 -1.32 9.27 -5.09
N ASP A 161 -0.97 8.26 -5.89
CA ASP A 161 -1.41 8.13 -7.29
C ASP A 161 -2.68 7.29 -7.43
N MET A 162 -3.08 6.58 -6.37
CA MET A 162 -4.29 5.76 -6.39
C MET A 162 -5.53 6.64 -6.47
N GLN A 163 -6.32 6.43 -7.51
CA GLN A 163 -7.59 7.10 -7.70
C GLN A 163 -8.73 6.15 -7.38
N ARG A 164 -9.68 6.61 -6.58
CA ARG A 164 -10.90 5.88 -6.23
C ARG A 164 -12.08 6.83 -6.34
N VAL A 165 -12.97 6.53 -7.27
CA VAL A 165 -14.16 7.34 -7.56
C VAL A 165 -15.40 6.46 -7.64
N LYS A 166 -16.57 7.04 -7.42
CA LYS A 166 -17.85 6.34 -7.53
C LYS A 166 -18.65 6.89 -8.70
N MET A 167 -19.10 6.02 -9.58
CA MET A 167 -19.98 6.37 -10.69
C MET A 167 -21.37 5.81 -10.41
N ILE A 168 -22.39 6.65 -10.51
CA ILE A 168 -23.79 6.24 -10.36
C ILE A 168 -24.34 6.10 -11.77
N THR A 169 -24.55 4.86 -12.22
CA THR A 169 -25.05 4.55 -13.56
C THR A 169 -26.53 4.27 -13.51
N THR A 170 -27.29 4.81 -14.46
CA THR A 170 -28.73 4.57 -14.64
C THR A 170 -28.97 3.66 -15.84
N VAL A 171 -30.01 2.83 -15.77
CA VAL A 171 -30.37 1.92 -16.87
C VAL A 171 -30.60 2.70 -18.17
N GLY A 172 -29.87 2.34 -19.23
CA GLY A 172 -30.00 2.92 -20.57
C GLY A 172 -29.31 4.28 -20.76
N GLU A 173 -28.69 4.84 -19.72
CA GLU A 173 -28.02 6.14 -19.79
C GLU A 173 -26.50 5.97 -19.62
N PRO A 174 -25.70 6.36 -20.63
CA PRO A 174 -24.24 6.40 -20.49
C PRO A 174 -23.83 7.47 -19.49
N GLU A 175 -23.02 7.09 -18.49
CA GLU A 175 -22.48 8.00 -17.50
C GLU A 175 -20.94 8.03 -17.55
N TRP A 176 -20.35 9.22 -17.48
CA TRP A 176 -18.88 9.41 -17.47
C TRP A 176 -18.42 10.32 -16.34
N ARG A 177 -19.34 10.83 -15.53
CA ARG A 177 -19.04 11.64 -14.35
C ARG A 177 -18.97 10.71 -13.14
N ALA A 178 -17.89 10.82 -12.39
CA ALA A 178 -17.70 10.09 -11.15
C ALA A 178 -17.48 11.06 -9.98
N LEU A 179 -17.92 10.67 -8.80
CA LEU A 179 -17.75 11.39 -7.56
C LEU A 179 -16.47 10.94 -6.87
N THR A 180 -15.61 11.89 -6.51
CA THR A 180 -14.44 11.63 -5.66
C THR A 180 -14.87 11.36 -4.21
N GLN A 181 -13.92 10.95 -3.35
CA GLN A 181 -14.18 10.81 -1.92
C GLN A 181 -14.63 12.12 -1.24
N GLN A 182 -14.24 13.27 -1.81
CA GLN A 182 -14.60 14.60 -1.34
C GLN A 182 -15.94 15.09 -1.91
N GLY A 183 -16.66 14.26 -2.67
CA GLY A 183 -17.92 14.63 -3.32
C GLY A 183 -17.76 15.53 -4.54
N VAL A 184 -16.54 15.72 -5.04
CA VAL A 184 -16.28 16.52 -6.24
C VAL A 184 -16.57 15.68 -7.47
N VAL A 185 -17.27 16.25 -8.45
CA VAL A 185 -17.52 15.61 -9.74
C VAL A 185 -16.26 15.66 -10.60
N LYS A 186 -15.85 14.51 -11.13
CA LYS A 186 -14.71 14.33 -12.02
C LYS A 186 -15.16 13.60 -13.28
N GLU A 187 -14.80 14.12 -14.44
CA GLU A 187 -15.01 13.43 -15.71
C GLU A 187 -13.98 12.33 -15.92
N MET A 188 -14.45 11.15 -16.33
CA MET A 188 -13.65 9.96 -16.52
C MET A 188 -13.29 9.76 -18.00
N PRO A 189 -12.16 9.09 -18.29
CA PRO A 189 -11.80 8.70 -19.66
C PRO A 189 -12.59 7.47 -20.17
N ILE A 190 -13.54 6.98 -19.39
CA ILE A 190 -14.45 5.87 -19.69
C ILE A 190 -15.89 6.32 -19.41
N ALA A 191 -16.81 5.96 -20.30
CA ALA A 191 -18.25 6.05 -20.08
C ALA A 191 -18.81 4.66 -19.83
N ILE A 192 -19.72 4.53 -18.88
CA ILE A 192 -20.34 3.26 -18.51
C ILE A 192 -21.85 3.45 -18.58
N GLU A 193 -22.51 2.62 -19.37
CA GLU A 193 -23.97 2.51 -19.40
C GLU A 193 -24.38 1.25 -18.64
N LEU A 194 -25.35 1.38 -17.73
CA LEU A 194 -25.99 0.23 -17.11
C LEU A 194 -27.02 -0.35 -18.07
N LYS A 195 -26.85 -1.60 -18.49
CA LYS A 195 -27.86 -2.31 -19.28
C LYS A 195 -28.92 -2.91 -18.37
N LYS A 196 -28.47 -3.58 -17.30
CA LYS A 196 -29.37 -4.24 -16.35
C LYS A 196 -28.69 -4.46 -15.01
N PHE A 197 -29.42 -4.18 -13.94
CA PHE A 197 -29.05 -4.63 -12.59
C PHE A 197 -29.63 -6.02 -12.32
N ILE A 198 -28.82 -6.90 -11.75
CA ILE A 198 -29.18 -8.27 -11.40
C ILE A 198 -29.03 -8.43 -9.89
N MET A 199 -30.11 -8.85 -9.24
CA MET A 199 -30.10 -9.27 -7.85
C MET A 199 -30.68 -10.67 -7.75
N GLU A 200 -29.90 -11.59 -7.18
CA GLU A 200 -30.40 -12.90 -6.77
C GLU A 200 -30.63 -12.86 -5.26
N THR A 201 -31.77 -13.38 -4.82
CA THR A 201 -32.11 -13.54 -3.40
C THR A 201 -32.19 -15.02 -3.04
N TYR A 202 -31.94 -15.34 -1.77
CA TYR A 202 -32.30 -16.61 -1.19
C TYR A 202 -33.82 -16.70 -0.98
N ASP A 203 -34.33 -17.88 -0.64
CA ASP A 203 -35.75 -18.13 -0.40
C ASP A 203 -36.30 -17.32 0.79
N ASP A 204 -35.43 -16.94 1.73
CA ASP A 204 -35.76 -16.07 2.88
C ASP A 204 -35.75 -14.57 2.52
N GLY A 205 -35.52 -14.23 1.25
CA GLY A 205 -35.46 -12.86 0.74
C GLY A 205 -34.13 -12.15 0.98
N SER A 206 -33.16 -12.78 1.64
CA SER A 206 -31.84 -12.20 1.83
C SER A 206 -31.07 -12.14 0.51
N PRO A 207 -30.27 -11.09 0.27
CA PRO A 207 -29.54 -10.98 -0.98
C PRO A 207 -28.39 -11.98 -1.06
N LYS A 208 -28.36 -12.72 -2.17
CA LYS A 208 -27.33 -13.71 -2.48
C LYS A 208 -26.23 -13.15 -3.37
N ARG A 209 -26.61 -12.33 -4.36
CA ARG A 209 -25.69 -11.82 -5.39
C ARG A 209 -26.22 -10.51 -5.96
N PHE A 210 -25.31 -9.58 -6.21
CA PHE A 210 -25.60 -8.37 -6.97
C PHE A 210 -24.60 -8.26 -8.11
N ALA A 211 -25.10 -8.04 -9.32
CA ALA A 211 -24.27 -7.84 -10.48
C ALA A 211 -24.88 -6.76 -11.39
N SER A 212 -24.03 -6.12 -12.19
CA SER A 212 -24.46 -5.17 -13.21
C SER A 212 -23.97 -5.59 -14.57
N GLU A 213 -24.90 -5.79 -15.50
CA GLU A 213 -24.58 -5.84 -16.93
C GLU A 213 -24.34 -4.41 -17.38
N ILE A 214 -23.11 -4.15 -17.82
CA ILE A 214 -22.66 -2.81 -18.21
C ILE A 214 -22.06 -2.83 -19.61
N GLN A 215 -22.20 -1.71 -20.30
CA GLN A 215 -21.48 -1.42 -21.53
C GLN A 215 -20.47 -0.31 -21.25
N ILE A 216 -19.20 -0.58 -21.52
CA ILE A 216 -18.09 0.33 -21.28
C ILE A 216 -17.63 0.89 -22.62
N LEU A 217 -17.62 2.21 -22.75
CA LEU A 217 -17.08 2.94 -23.89
C LEU A 217 -15.82 3.70 -23.45
N THR A 218 -14.69 3.43 -24.08
CA THR A 218 -13.42 4.12 -23.77
C THR A 218 -13.14 5.23 -24.77
N LYS A 219 -12.36 6.25 -24.37
CA LYS A 219 -11.82 7.24 -25.32
C LYS A 219 -10.94 6.61 -26.42
N THR A 220 -10.43 5.40 -26.20
CA THR A 220 -9.66 4.62 -27.19
C THR A 220 -10.55 3.95 -28.24
N GLY A 221 -11.88 4.10 -28.15
CA GLY A 221 -12.85 3.54 -29.11
C GLY A 221 -13.25 2.10 -28.82
N LYS A 222 -12.85 1.52 -27.68
CA LYS A 222 -13.29 0.18 -27.27
C LYS A 222 -14.73 0.25 -26.78
N ASN A 223 -15.53 -0.72 -27.19
CA ASN A 223 -16.87 -0.96 -26.69
C ASN A 223 -16.90 -2.39 -26.12
N ILE A 224 -17.07 -2.50 -24.80
CA ILE A 224 -16.99 -3.76 -24.07
C ILE A 224 -18.28 -3.95 -23.28
N GLU A 225 -19.01 -5.02 -23.58
CA GLU A 225 -20.14 -5.46 -22.75
C GLU A 225 -19.67 -6.53 -21.77
N THR A 226 -19.97 -6.35 -20.49
CA THR A 226 -19.52 -7.26 -19.44
C THR A 226 -20.46 -7.22 -18.24
N THR A 227 -20.32 -8.22 -17.36
CA THR A 227 -21.06 -8.29 -16.11
C THR A 227 -20.09 -8.11 -14.95
N VAL A 228 -20.28 -7.04 -14.16
CA VAL A 228 -19.49 -6.78 -12.95
C VAL A 228 -20.22 -7.35 -11.74
N ASP A 229 -19.53 -8.19 -10.98
CA ASP A 229 -20.05 -8.85 -9.78
C ASP A 229 -19.31 -8.33 -8.54
N VAL A 230 -19.88 -8.49 -7.33
CA VAL A 230 -19.29 -8.00 -6.06
C VAL A 230 -17.83 -8.45 -5.87
N ASN A 231 -17.51 -9.66 -6.32
CA ASN A 231 -16.17 -10.26 -6.20
C ASN A 231 -15.47 -10.50 -7.54
N LYS A 232 -16.03 -10.02 -8.65
CA LYS A 232 -15.45 -10.18 -9.99
C LYS A 232 -15.40 -8.81 -10.68
N PRO A 233 -14.38 -7.99 -10.37
CA PRO A 233 -14.21 -6.71 -11.03
C PRO A 233 -13.84 -6.88 -12.50
N CYS A 234 -14.22 -5.89 -13.31
CA CYS A 234 -13.74 -5.77 -14.69
C CYS A 234 -12.54 -4.81 -14.73
N GLU A 235 -11.55 -5.08 -15.59
CA GLU A 235 -10.40 -4.20 -15.80
C GLU A 235 -10.36 -3.69 -17.24
N VAL A 236 -10.35 -2.36 -17.42
CA VAL A 236 -10.32 -1.70 -18.73
C VAL A 236 -9.41 -0.47 -18.68
N ASP A 237 -8.44 -0.38 -19.59
CA ASP A 237 -7.53 0.77 -19.75
C ASP A 237 -6.91 1.27 -18.43
N GLY A 238 -6.53 0.34 -17.54
CA GLY A 238 -5.90 0.64 -16.23
C GLY A 238 -6.88 1.00 -15.11
N TRP A 239 -8.19 0.86 -15.34
CA TRP A 239 -9.25 1.04 -14.36
C TRP A 239 -9.87 -0.29 -13.99
N LYS A 240 -9.99 -0.55 -12.69
CA LYS A 240 -10.77 -1.66 -12.13
C LYS A 240 -12.14 -1.16 -11.69
N ILE A 241 -13.19 -1.79 -12.19
CA ILE A 241 -14.58 -1.43 -11.94
C ILE A 241 -15.18 -2.50 -11.03
N TYR A 242 -15.61 -2.08 -9.85
CA TYR A 242 -16.20 -2.92 -8.82
C TYR A 242 -17.68 -2.61 -8.67
N GLN A 243 -18.48 -3.64 -8.44
CA GLN A 243 -19.85 -3.47 -7.98
C GLN A 243 -19.81 -2.98 -6.52
N TYR A 244 -20.23 -1.74 -6.29
CA TYR A 244 -20.19 -1.13 -4.95
C TYR A 244 -21.55 -1.15 -4.26
N GLY A 245 -22.61 -0.78 -4.98
CA GLY A 245 -23.94 -0.65 -4.38
C GLY A 245 -25.04 -0.48 -5.42
N TYR A 246 -26.25 -0.30 -4.93
CA TYR A 246 -27.48 -0.16 -5.72
C TYR A 246 -28.53 0.56 -4.86
N ASP A 247 -29.71 0.83 -5.42
CA ASP A 247 -30.83 1.36 -4.65
C ASP A 247 -31.45 0.29 -3.74
N THR A 248 -31.16 0.39 -2.45
CA THR A 248 -31.66 -0.55 -1.44
C THR A 248 -33.16 -0.46 -1.21
N GLN A 249 -33.82 0.65 -1.54
CA GLN A 249 -35.28 0.78 -1.45
C GLN A 249 -35.97 0.02 -2.57
N MET A 250 -35.38 0.03 -3.78
CA MET A 250 -35.93 -0.68 -4.94
C MET A 250 -35.51 -2.15 -5.02
N GLY A 251 -34.42 -2.53 -4.36
CA GLY A 251 -33.92 -3.91 -4.34
C GLY A 251 -33.67 -4.45 -5.74
N ALA A 252 -34.23 -5.62 -6.06
CA ALA A 252 -34.06 -6.27 -7.37
C ALA A 252 -34.59 -5.45 -8.55
N LYS A 253 -35.41 -4.42 -8.29
CA LYS A 253 -35.94 -3.51 -9.32
C LYS A 253 -35.12 -2.23 -9.48
N SER A 254 -33.95 -2.14 -8.81
CA SER A 254 -33.06 -0.98 -8.90
C SER A 254 -32.78 -0.60 -10.35
N GLN A 255 -33.04 0.66 -10.68
CA GLN A 255 -32.68 1.26 -11.98
C GLN A 255 -31.30 1.94 -11.95
N ILE A 256 -30.63 1.88 -10.80
CA ILE A 256 -29.29 2.43 -10.62
C ILE A 256 -28.32 1.37 -10.14
N SER A 257 -27.06 1.55 -10.49
CA SER A 257 -25.94 0.81 -9.93
C SER A 257 -24.85 1.79 -9.55
N ILE A 258 -24.26 1.58 -8.38
CA ILE A 258 -23.11 2.35 -7.90
C ILE A 258 -21.88 1.50 -8.19
N LEU A 259 -21.03 1.99 -9.07
CA LEU A 259 -19.78 1.37 -9.44
C LEU A 259 -18.62 2.11 -8.78
N GLU A 260 -17.71 1.38 -8.14
CA GLU A 260 -16.47 1.93 -7.63
C GLU A 260 -15.37 1.68 -8.67
N ILE A 261 -14.78 2.78 -9.16
CA ILE A 261 -13.77 2.76 -10.21
C ILE A 261 -12.44 3.12 -9.57
N VAL A 262 -11.46 2.22 -9.68
CA VAL A 262 -10.16 2.34 -9.03
C VAL A 262 -9.04 2.24 -10.05
N SER A 263 -8.07 3.15 -10.00
CA SER A 263 -6.81 3.02 -10.72
C SER A 263 -5.65 3.16 -9.74
N ASP A 264 -4.72 2.21 -9.78
CA ASP A 264 -3.49 2.23 -9.00
C ASP A 264 -2.32 1.81 -9.92
N PRO A 265 -1.54 2.77 -10.44
CA PRO A 265 -0.39 2.49 -11.31
C PRO A 265 0.73 1.70 -10.64
N TRP A 266 0.80 1.70 -9.29
CA TRP A 266 1.87 1.08 -8.51
C TRP A 266 1.54 -0.33 -8.05
N LEU A 267 0.26 -0.72 -8.10
CA LEU A 267 -0.22 -2.03 -7.70
C LEU A 267 0.57 -3.21 -8.31
N PRO A 268 0.98 -3.20 -9.60
CA PRO A 268 1.81 -4.27 -10.16
C PRO A 268 3.16 -4.45 -9.43
N LEU A 269 3.77 -3.34 -8.98
CA LEU A 269 5.02 -3.40 -8.22
C LEU A 269 4.80 -3.94 -6.80
N VAL A 270 3.69 -3.54 -6.15
CA VAL A 270 3.28 -4.10 -4.86
C VAL A 270 3.13 -5.62 -4.96
N TYR A 271 2.40 -6.11 -5.97
CA TYR A 271 2.23 -7.55 -6.20
C TYR A 271 3.54 -8.25 -6.52
N THR A 272 4.44 -7.62 -7.28
CA THR A 272 5.78 -8.16 -7.52
C THR A 272 6.51 -8.38 -6.19
N GLY A 273 6.47 -7.41 -5.28
CA GLY A 273 7.03 -7.56 -3.93
C GLY A 273 6.41 -8.72 -3.14
N ILE A 274 5.08 -8.86 -3.18
CA ILE A 274 4.35 -9.95 -2.50
C ILE A 274 4.72 -11.32 -3.09
N TYR A 275 4.73 -11.47 -4.42
CA TYR A 275 5.12 -12.72 -5.07
C TYR A 275 6.58 -13.09 -4.80
N MET A 276 7.48 -12.10 -4.71
CA MET A 276 8.87 -12.33 -4.30
C MET A 276 8.96 -12.89 -2.89
N MET A 277 8.19 -12.35 -1.93
CA MET A 277 8.15 -12.89 -0.56
C MET A 277 7.59 -14.32 -0.54
N LEU A 278 6.51 -14.59 -1.28
CA LEU A 278 5.95 -15.95 -1.39
C LEU A 278 6.98 -16.94 -1.97
N ALA A 279 7.66 -16.56 -3.05
CA ALA A 279 8.73 -17.36 -3.65
C ALA A 279 9.88 -17.57 -2.65
N GLY A 280 10.30 -16.52 -1.93
CA GLY A 280 11.31 -16.60 -0.89
C GLY A 280 10.94 -17.57 0.23
N ALA A 281 9.71 -17.55 0.70
CA ALA A 281 9.19 -18.47 1.71
C ALA A 281 9.23 -19.93 1.20
N VAL A 282 8.72 -20.19 -0.01
CA VAL A 282 8.77 -21.52 -0.64
C VAL A 282 10.21 -22.01 -0.78
N CYS A 283 11.13 -21.16 -1.24
CA CYS A 283 12.55 -21.51 -1.33
C CYS A 283 13.15 -21.88 0.04
N MET A 284 12.79 -21.16 1.11
CA MET A 284 13.24 -21.50 2.47
C MET A 284 12.75 -22.88 2.91
N PHE A 285 11.49 -23.23 2.65
CA PHE A 285 10.94 -24.55 2.98
C PHE A 285 11.65 -25.68 2.22
N VAL A 286 11.82 -25.53 0.89
CA VAL A 286 12.43 -26.56 0.04
C VAL A 286 13.91 -26.75 0.37
N ILE A 287 14.66 -25.67 0.59
CA ILE A 287 16.10 -25.73 0.87
C ILE A 287 16.37 -26.13 2.33
N GLY A 288 15.54 -25.65 3.27
CA GLY A 288 15.63 -25.98 4.68
C GLY A 288 15.32 -27.45 4.97
N GLY A 289 14.36 -28.03 4.26
CA GLY A 289 14.00 -29.45 4.37
C GLY A 289 15.11 -30.41 3.92
N ARG A 290 15.98 -29.99 2.99
CA ARG A 290 17.09 -30.81 2.47
C ARG A 290 18.32 -30.90 3.39
N ARG A 291 18.31 -30.22 4.55
CA ARG A 291 19.41 -30.29 5.54
C ARG A 291 19.19 -31.35 6.63
N ARG A 292 18.06 -32.08 6.61
CA ARG A 292 17.70 -33.10 7.61
C ARG A 292 17.65 -34.52 7.03
N VAL A 293 18.59 -34.88 6.15
CA VAL A 293 18.81 -36.27 5.69
C VAL A 293 20.29 -36.57 5.76
#